data_AF-A0A8T3VFP7-F1
#
_entry.id   AF-A0A8T3VFP7-F1
#
_cell.length_a   1.000
_cell.length_b   1.000
_cell.length_c   1.000
_cell.angle_alpha   90.00
_cell.angle_beta   90.00
_cell.angle_gamma   90.00
#
_symmetry.space_group_name_H-M   'P 1'
#
loop_
_entity.id
_entity.type
_entity.pdbx_description
1 polymer ?
#
loop_
_entity_poly.entity_id
_entity_poly.type
_entity_poly.pdbx_seq_one_letter_code
_entity_poly.pdbx_strand_id
1 'polypeptide(L)'
;MPHPHVKAISQMEDASKLVDIISESKSCYVRDNLSIHLHESQIKLIKNIVKHSKPHHRKVRVRQYAKINDDNHFELHLKLYLKKYKKLERLGLAEILDVDDLPYDVVLTDKGLEILSEIESLENEWAGKVSCDIDALREMALNSFEYSYRFKKNQKYQF
;
A
#
# COMPACT_ATOMS: atom_id res chain seq x y z
N MET A 1 18.88 21.76 22.23
CA MET A 1 17.78 21.50 23.20
C MET A 1 17.10 20.21 22.78
N PRO A 2 16.73 19.30 23.70
CA PRO A 2 15.96 18.12 23.31
C PRO A 2 14.63 18.58 22.70
N HIS A 3 14.32 18.10 21.50
CA HIS A 3 13.12 18.51 20.76
C HIS A 3 11.88 18.25 21.64
N PRO A 4 10.94 19.21 21.80
CA PRO A 4 9.77 19.05 22.68
C PRO A 4 8.97 17.75 22.48
N HIS A 5 8.95 17.22 21.25
CA HIS A 5 8.30 15.95 20.93
C HIS A 5 8.96 14.73 21.57
N VAL A 6 10.27 14.75 21.86
CA VAL A 6 10.96 13.62 22.51
C VAL A 6 10.35 13.34 23.88
N LYS A 7 10.11 14.38 24.67
CA LYS A 7 9.48 14.22 25.99
C LYS A 7 8.05 13.68 25.85
N ALA A 8 7.27 14.24 24.93
CA ALA A 8 5.90 13.80 24.68
C ALA A 8 5.82 12.33 24.25
N ILE A 9 6.73 11.87 23.37
CA ILE A 9 6.81 10.48 22.91
C ILE A 9 7.23 9.57 24.06
N SER A 10 8.23 9.97 24.86
CA SER A 10 8.75 9.14 25.96
C SER A 10 7.74 8.87 27.08
N GLN A 11 6.69 9.69 27.18
CA GLN A 11 5.63 9.58 28.17
C GLN A 11 4.31 9.09 27.55
N MET A 12 4.33 8.67 26.27
CA MET A 12 3.12 8.30 25.53
C MET A 12 2.72 6.85 25.82
N GLU A 13 1.54 6.66 26.41
CA GLU A 13 0.96 5.33 26.67
C GLU A 13 0.03 4.85 25.53
N ASP A 14 -0.35 5.76 24.62
CA ASP A 14 -1.24 5.47 23.51
C ASP A 14 -0.50 4.78 22.36
N ALA A 15 -0.66 3.45 22.29
CA ALA A 15 -0.03 2.62 21.27
C ALA A 15 -0.42 3.04 19.83
N SER A 16 -1.65 3.52 19.59
CA SER A 16 -2.08 3.93 18.25
C SER A 16 -1.26 5.11 17.75
N LYS A 17 -1.02 6.10 18.61
CA LYS A 17 -0.21 7.28 18.25
C LYS A 17 1.25 6.92 18.02
N LEU A 18 1.80 6.00 18.80
CA LEU A 18 3.16 5.51 18.58
C LEU A 18 3.28 4.82 17.21
N VAL A 19 2.31 3.99 16.84
CA VAL A 19 2.24 3.36 15.51
C VAL A 19 2.16 4.41 14.39
N ASP A 20 1.33 5.44 14.56
CA ASP A 20 1.18 6.51 13.57
C ASP A 20 2.49 7.30 13.38
N ILE A 21 3.18 7.67 14.47
CA ILE A 21 4.47 8.38 14.41
C ILE A 21 5.52 7.55 13.67
N ILE A 22 5.59 6.24 13.97
CA ILE A 22 6.52 5.32 13.31
C ILE A 22 6.18 5.20 11.82
N SER A 23 4.91 5.04 11.48
CA SER A 23 4.45 4.94 10.09
C SER A 23 4.74 6.22 9.30
N GLU A 24 4.50 7.38 9.89
CA GLU A 24 4.81 8.68 9.29
C GLU A 24 6.31 8.85 9.07
N SER A 25 7.13 8.51 10.06
CA SER A 25 8.60 8.57 9.94
C SER A 25 9.11 7.76 8.75
N LYS A 26 8.59 6.55 8.55
CA LYS A 26 8.94 5.72 7.39
C LYS A 26 8.47 6.36 6.08
N SER A 27 7.24 6.85 6.03
CA SER A 27 6.65 7.50 4.84
C SER A 27 7.48 8.71 4.40
N CYS A 28 7.82 9.59 5.35
CA CYS A 28 8.67 10.76 5.12
C CYS A 28 10.06 10.35 4.65
N TYR A 29 10.70 9.38 5.32
CA TYR A 29 12.03 8.91 4.93
C TYR A 29 12.06 8.41 3.48
N VAL A 30 11.12 7.56 3.09
CA VAL A 30 11.05 7.06 1.70
C VAL A 30 10.83 8.22 0.73
N ARG A 31 9.90 9.12 1.02
CA ARG A 31 9.55 10.23 0.10
C ARG A 31 10.68 11.25 -0.07
N ASP A 32 11.45 11.50 0.98
CA ASP A 32 12.55 12.47 0.96
C ASP A 32 13.79 11.93 0.23
N ASN A 33 13.91 10.60 0.10
CA ASN A 33 15.09 9.95 -0.48
C ASN A 33 14.82 9.24 -1.82
N LEU A 34 13.57 9.19 -2.28
CA LEU A 34 13.22 8.58 -3.56
C LEU A 34 13.73 9.43 -4.73
N SER A 35 14.27 8.79 -5.76
CA SER A 35 14.80 9.40 -6.98
C SER A 35 13.77 10.24 -7.75
N ILE A 36 12.48 10.01 -7.51
CA ILE A 36 11.37 10.74 -8.11
C ILE A 36 10.38 11.21 -7.03
N HIS A 37 9.70 12.32 -7.31
CA HIS A 37 8.64 12.77 -6.42
C HIS A 37 7.38 11.90 -6.58
N LEU A 38 7.02 11.16 -5.52
CA LEU A 38 5.74 10.47 -5.39
C LEU A 38 5.02 10.87 -4.10
N HIS A 39 3.70 11.02 -4.21
CA HIS A 39 2.85 11.07 -3.02
C HIS A 39 2.77 9.70 -2.37
N GLU A 40 2.54 9.66 -1.05
CA GLU A 40 2.38 8.41 -0.31
C GLU A 40 1.31 7.48 -0.93
N SER A 41 0.20 8.06 -1.40
CA SER A 41 -0.85 7.30 -2.07
C SER A 41 -0.38 6.61 -3.36
N GLN A 42 0.61 7.17 -4.07
CA GLN A 42 1.21 6.56 -5.27
C GLN A 42 2.18 5.44 -4.88
N ILE A 43 3.01 5.65 -3.86
CA ILE A 43 3.91 4.62 -3.30
C ILE A 43 3.09 3.40 -2.86
N LYS A 44 2.00 3.62 -2.10
CA LYS A 44 1.08 2.57 -1.68
C LYS A 44 0.45 1.85 -2.87
N LEU A 45 0.13 2.58 -3.94
CA LEU A 45 -0.48 2.00 -5.13
C LEU A 45 0.49 1.10 -5.90
N ILE A 46 1.76 1.50 -6.04
CA ILE A 46 2.84 0.67 -6.63
C ILE A 46 2.97 -0.66 -5.88
N LYS A 47 3.05 -0.62 -4.55
CA LYS A 47 3.11 -1.85 -3.71
C LYS A 47 1.86 -2.73 -3.87
N ASN A 48 0.69 -2.12 -4.01
CA ASN A 48 -0.56 -2.84 -4.24
C ASN A 48 -0.60 -3.55 -5.60
N ILE A 49 0.00 -2.99 -6.65
CA ILE A 49 0.05 -3.63 -7.99
C ILE A 49 0.74 -4.99 -7.88
N VAL A 50 1.91 -5.06 -7.23
CA VAL A 50 2.65 -6.33 -7.04
C VAL A 50 1.90 -7.30 -6.14
N LYS A 51 1.18 -6.79 -5.14
CA LYS A 51 0.31 -7.66 -4.34
C LYS A 51 -0.80 -8.26 -5.21
N HIS A 52 -1.45 -7.45 -6.04
CA HIS A 52 -2.60 -7.88 -6.86
C HIS A 52 -2.21 -8.77 -8.04
N SER A 53 -0.96 -8.69 -8.52
CA SER A 53 -0.44 -9.59 -9.56
C SER A 53 -0.24 -11.04 -9.07
N LYS A 54 -0.18 -11.28 -7.76
CA LYS A 54 -0.04 -12.65 -7.22
C LYS A 54 -1.25 -13.52 -7.60
N PRO A 55 -1.05 -14.78 -8.03
CA PRO A 55 -2.14 -15.62 -8.53
C PRO A 55 -3.34 -15.78 -7.59
N HIS A 56 -3.09 -15.92 -6.28
CA HIS A 56 -4.17 -16.08 -5.30
C HIS A 56 -4.96 -14.78 -5.09
N HIS A 57 -4.32 -13.61 -5.19
CA HIS A 57 -4.99 -12.31 -5.10
C HIS A 57 -5.83 -12.03 -6.36
N ARG A 58 -5.30 -12.33 -7.56
CA ARG A 58 -6.08 -12.28 -8.80
C ARG A 58 -7.33 -13.16 -8.73
N LYS A 59 -7.19 -14.43 -8.32
CA LYS A 59 -8.33 -15.36 -8.15
C LYS A 59 -9.39 -14.86 -7.18
N VAL A 60 -8.99 -14.13 -6.13
CA VAL A 60 -9.95 -13.49 -5.21
C VAL A 60 -10.69 -12.35 -5.90
N ARG A 61 -9.99 -11.47 -6.62
CA ARG A 61 -10.59 -10.38 -7.41
C ARG A 61 -11.61 -10.89 -8.42
N VAL A 62 -11.24 -11.87 -9.25
CA VAL A 62 -12.14 -12.48 -10.26
C VAL A 62 -13.42 -13.01 -9.60
N ARG A 63 -13.30 -13.82 -8.54
CA ARG A 63 -14.45 -14.36 -7.81
C ARG A 63 -15.32 -13.28 -7.17
N GLN A 64 -14.73 -12.16 -6.77
CA GLN A 64 -15.48 -11.06 -6.16
C GLN A 64 -16.23 -10.25 -7.22
N TYR A 65 -15.57 -9.92 -8.33
CA TYR A 65 -16.16 -9.17 -9.43
C TYR A 65 -17.25 -9.96 -10.16
N ALA A 66 -17.13 -11.28 -10.28
CA ALA A 66 -18.17 -12.15 -10.84
C ALA A 66 -19.50 -12.13 -10.05
N LYS A 67 -19.51 -11.64 -8.80
CA LYS A 67 -20.73 -11.50 -7.98
C LYS A 67 -21.42 -10.15 -8.14
N ILE A 68 -20.83 -9.24 -8.93
CA ILE A 68 -21.38 -7.90 -9.12
C ILE A 68 -22.37 -7.97 -10.28
N ASN A 69 -23.66 -7.91 -9.96
CA ASN A 69 -24.71 -7.67 -10.93
C ASN A 69 -24.99 -6.17 -10.98
N ASP A 70 -24.83 -5.59 -12.17
CA ASP A 70 -25.23 -4.25 -12.62
C ASP A 70 -25.50 -3.23 -11.49
N ASP A 71 -24.41 -2.63 -11.00
CA ASP A 71 -24.43 -1.69 -9.88
C ASP A 71 -23.77 -0.38 -10.31
N ASN A 72 -24.55 0.69 -10.45
CA ASN A 72 -24.03 2.04 -10.73
C ASN A 72 -22.95 2.49 -9.74
N HIS A 73 -22.95 1.96 -8.49
CA HIS A 73 -21.86 2.20 -7.55
C HIS A 73 -20.55 1.57 -8.01
N PHE A 74 -20.59 0.38 -8.62
CA PHE A 74 -19.39 -0.28 -9.11
C PHE A 74 -18.71 0.54 -10.21
N GLU A 75 -19.46 1.03 -11.20
CA GLU A 75 -18.90 1.88 -12.27
C GLU A 75 -18.27 3.16 -11.72
N LEU A 76 -18.94 3.81 -10.76
CA LEU A 76 -18.41 5.02 -10.11
C LEU A 76 -17.09 4.73 -9.40
N HIS A 77 -17.04 3.66 -8.59
CA HIS A 77 -15.83 3.30 -7.86
C HIS A 77 -14.70 2.86 -8.80
N LEU A 78 -15.02 2.09 -9.85
CA LEU A 78 -14.07 1.69 -10.88
C LEU A 78 -13.42 2.91 -11.54
N LYS A 79 -14.24 3.89 -11.96
CA LYS A 79 -13.74 5.14 -12.56
C LYS A 79 -12.82 5.92 -11.63
N LEU A 80 -13.19 6.05 -10.35
CA LEU A 80 -12.38 6.74 -9.34
C LEU A 80 -11.06 6.00 -9.07
N TYR A 81 -11.09 4.67 -9.10
CA TYR A 81 -9.91 3.85 -8.84
C TYR A 81 -8.94 3.86 -10.02
N LEU A 82 -9.44 3.68 -11.24
CA LEU A 82 -8.65 3.80 -12.47
C LEU A 82 -8.00 5.17 -12.61
N LYS A 83 -8.65 6.24 -12.16
CA LYS A 83 -8.04 7.58 -12.15
C LYS A 83 -6.73 7.63 -11.35
N LYS A 84 -6.56 6.79 -10.33
CA LYS A 84 -5.32 6.70 -9.56
C LYS A 84 -4.23 5.99 -10.35
N TYR A 85 -4.53 4.87 -11.00
CA TYR A 85 -3.58 4.16 -11.85
C TYR A 85 -3.16 4.95 -13.09
N LYS A 86 -4.09 5.70 -13.71
CA LYS A 86 -3.77 6.62 -14.81
C LYS A 86 -2.72 7.66 -14.43
N LYS A 87 -2.59 8.02 -13.14
CA LYS A 87 -1.50 8.90 -12.70
C LYS A 87 -0.14 8.20 -12.71
N LEU A 88 -0.09 6.92 -12.34
CA LEU A 88 1.15 6.13 -12.43
C LEU A 88 1.52 5.83 -13.88
N GLU A 89 0.53 5.54 -14.72
CA GLU A 89 0.70 5.32 -16.16
C GLU A 89 1.31 6.54 -16.86
N ARG A 90 0.83 7.76 -16.56
CA ARG A 90 1.44 9.00 -17.07
C ARG A 90 2.89 9.22 -16.63
N LEU A 91 3.29 8.65 -15.50
CA LEU A 91 4.68 8.69 -15.02
C LEU A 91 5.55 7.58 -15.64
N GLY A 92 4.94 6.71 -16.45
CA GLY A 92 5.56 5.53 -17.05
C GLY A 92 5.87 4.44 -16.03
N LEU A 93 5.14 4.38 -14.90
CA LEU A 93 5.41 3.45 -13.79
C LEU A 93 4.48 2.22 -13.79
N ALA A 94 3.38 2.28 -14.52
CA ALA A 94 2.41 1.19 -14.57
C ALA A 94 1.65 1.21 -15.90
N GLU A 95 1.08 0.08 -16.28
CA GLU A 95 0.22 -0.06 -17.45
C GLU A 95 -1.12 -0.64 -17.04
N ILE A 96 -2.21 -0.05 -17.52
CA ILE A 96 -3.55 -0.58 -17.32
C ILE A 96 -3.86 -1.52 -18.48
N LEU A 97 -4.14 -2.78 -18.17
CA LEU A 97 -4.43 -3.82 -19.13
C LEU A 97 -5.94 -4.07 -19.22
N ASP A 98 -6.40 -4.29 -20.44
CA ASP A 98 -7.72 -4.85 -20.72
C ASP A 98 -7.61 -6.38 -20.72
N VAL A 99 -8.46 -7.04 -19.92
CA VAL A 99 -8.41 -8.50 -19.70
C VAL A 99 -9.83 -9.04 -19.60
N ASP A 100 -10.07 -10.26 -20.08
CA ASP A 100 -11.43 -10.81 -20.18
C ASP A 100 -12.08 -11.14 -18.82
N ASP A 101 -11.27 -11.47 -17.80
CA ASP A 101 -11.74 -11.98 -16.51
C ASP A 101 -11.87 -10.91 -15.41
N LEU A 102 -11.44 -9.67 -15.68
CA LEU A 102 -11.47 -8.56 -14.74
C LEU A 102 -11.88 -7.26 -15.44
N PRO A 103 -12.53 -6.33 -14.73
CA PRO A 103 -12.84 -5.00 -15.28
C PRO A 103 -11.59 -4.17 -15.65
N TYR A 104 -10.43 -4.56 -15.12
CA TYR A 104 -9.11 -4.00 -15.41
C TYR A 104 -8.06 -4.89 -14.76
N ASP A 105 -6.85 -4.84 -15.31
CA ASP A 105 -5.65 -5.23 -14.58
C ASP A 105 -4.57 -4.17 -14.65
N VAL A 106 -3.58 -4.26 -13.76
CA VAL A 106 -2.48 -3.31 -13.74
C VAL A 106 -1.19 -4.06 -13.50
N VAL A 107 -0.17 -3.72 -14.28
CA VAL A 107 1.19 -4.23 -14.12
C VAL A 107 2.16 -3.05 -13.96
N LEU A 108 3.30 -3.30 -13.32
CA LEU A 108 4.39 -2.33 -13.29
C LEU A 108 5.17 -2.44 -14.60
N THR A 109 5.61 -1.29 -15.11
CA THR A 109 6.64 -1.23 -16.18
C THR A 109 8.01 -1.55 -15.59
N ASP A 110 9.03 -1.67 -16.43
CA ASP A 110 10.43 -1.80 -15.97
C ASP A 110 10.84 -0.66 -15.03
N LYS A 111 10.52 0.59 -15.41
CA LYS A 111 10.71 1.77 -14.55
C LYS A 111 9.91 1.67 -13.25
N GLY A 112 8.68 1.13 -13.29
CA GLY A 112 7.87 0.89 -12.10
C GLY A 112 8.49 -0.12 -11.15
N LEU A 113 9.12 -1.17 -11.68
CA LEU A 113 9.85 -2.17 -10.90
C LEU A 113 11.13 -1.61 -10.28
N GLU A 114 11.87 -0.77 -11.01
CA GLU A 114 13.03 -0.05 -10.47
C GLU A 114 12.64 0.83 -9.28
N ILE A 115 11.58 1.63 -9.43
CA ILE A 115 11.08 2.49 -8.33
C ILE A 115 10.58 1.65 -7.15
N LEU A 116 9.93 0.50 -7.40
CA LEU A 116 9.54 -0.40 -6.32
C LEU A 116 10.77 -0.93 -5.56
N SER A 117 11.81 -1.35 -6.28
CA SER A 117 13.05 -1.84 -5.66
C SER A 117 13.73 -0.74 -4.83
N GLU A 118 13.71 0.49 -5.31
CA GLU A 118 14.21 1.66 -4.57
C GLU A 118 13.40 1.89 -3.29
N ILE A 119 12.06 1.87 -3.37
CA ILE A 119 11.17 1.97 -2.19
C ILE A 119 11.51 0.90 -1.15
N GLU A 120 11.67 -0.35 -1.57
CA GLU A 120 11.98 -1.46 -0.65
C GLU A 120 13.37 -1.30 -0.01
N SER A 121 14.36 -0.83 -0.78
CA SER A 121 15.68 -0.51 -0.26
C SER A 121 15.63 0.61 0.79
N LEU A 122 14.89 1.69 0.52
CA LEU A 122 14.72 2.81 1.46
C LEU A 122 13.95 2.41 2.72
N GLU A 123 12.93 1.55 2.61
CA GLU A 123 12.22 1.01 3.78
C GLU A 123 13.15 0.16 4.66
N ASN A 124 14.03 -0.65 4.05
CA ASN A 124 15.02 -1.46 4.76
C ASN A 124 16.09 -0.59 5.43
N GLU A 125 16.57 0.46 4.74
CA GLU A 125 17.53 1.41 5.31
C GLU A 125 16.93 2.14 6.51
N TRP A 126 15.69 2.63 6.39
CA TRP A 126 14.96 3.24 7.50
C TRP A 126 14.83 2.28 8.69
N ALA A 127 14.44 1.03 8.45
CA ALA A 127 14.31 0.01 9.49
C ALA A 127 15.64 -0.25 10.22
N GLY A 128 16.77 -0.22 9.49
CA GLY A 128 18.11 -0.30 10.06
C GLY A 128 18.46 0.91 10.93
N LYS A 129 18.09 2.13 10.50
CA LYS A 129 18.35 3.37 11.26
C LYS A 129 17.57 3.44 12.57
N VAL A 130 16.33 2.97 12.59
CA VAL A 130 15.47 3.00 13.79
C VAL A 130 15.60 1.75 14.65
N SER A 131 16.43 0.78 14.26
CA SER A 131 16.68 -0.47 14.99
C SER A 131 15.39 -1.24 15.31
N CYS A 132 14.55 -1.50 14.30
CA CYS A 132 13.29 -2.22 14.49
C CYS A 132 13.50 -3.62 15.12
N ASP A 133 12.78 -3.89 16.22
CA ASP A 133 12.65 -5.25 16.75
C ASP A 133 11.68 -6.06 15.87
N ILE A 134 12.25 -6.83 14.95
CA ILE A 134 11.49 -7.60 13.95
C ILE A 134 10.64 -8.69 14.61
N ASP A 135 11.08 -9.27 15.73
CA ASP A 135 10.37 -10.35 16.39
C ASP A 135 9.13 -9.82 17.10
N ALA A 136 9.26 -8.70 17.83
CA ALA A 136 8.13 -8.01 18.44
C ALA A 136 7.12 -7.53 17.39
N LEU A 137 7.58 -6.95 16.28
CA LEU A 137 6.71 -6.51 15.19
C LEU A 137 6.00 -7.69 14.51
N ARG A 138 6.66 -8.84 14.35
CA ARG A 138 6.06 -10.04 13.78
C ARG A 138 4.94 -10.57 14.67
N GLU A 139 5.15 -10.61 15.98
CA GLU A 139 4.14 -11.02 16.93
C GLU A 139 2.92 -10.08 16.89
N MET A 140 3.16 -8.76 16.92
CA MET A 140 2.09 -7.76 16.78
C MET A 140 1.31 -7.91 15.47
N ALA A 141 2.00 -8.18 14.36
CA ALA A 141 1.37 -8.39 13.06
C ALA A 141 0.49 -9.64 13.04
N LEU A 142 0.95 -10.75 13.62
CA LEU A 142 0.15 -11.98 13.73
C LEU A 142 -1.07 -11.78 14.62
N ASN A 143 -0.91 -11.09 15.75
CA ASN A 143 -1.99 -10.82 16.69
C ASN A 143 -3.06 -9.87 16.12
N SER A 144 -2.68 -8.98 15.19
CA SER A 144 -3.60 -7.99 14.60
C SER A 144 -4.16 -8.37 13.22
N PHE A 145 -3.53 -9.32 12.52
CA PHE A 145 -3.87 -9.65 11.12
C PHE A 145 -5.34 -10.02 10.93
N GLU A 146 -5.90 -10.79 11.87
CA GLU A 146 -7.25 -11.33 11.83
C GLU A 146 -8.32 -10.23 11.67
N TYR A 147 -8.12 -9.06 12.30
CA TYR A 147 -9.05 -7.93 12.17
C TYR A 147 -9.13 -7.46 10.71
N SER A 148 -7.98 -7.24 10.08
CA SER A 148 -7.92 -6.79 8.68
C SER A 148 -8.41 -7.87 7.70
N TYR A 149 -8.20 -9.14 8.03
CA TYR A 149 -8.63 -10.28 7.21
C TYR A 149 -10.16 -10.40 7.19
N ARG A 150 -10.80 -10.39 8.37
CA ARG A 150 -12.27 -10.45 8.48
C ARG A 150 -12.94 -9.28 7.77
N PHE A 151 -12.42 -8.07 7.93
CA PHE A 151 -12.94 -6.90 7.23
C PHE A 151 -12.87 -7.06 5.71
N LYS A 152 -11.71 -7.44 5.15
CA LYS A 152 -11.52 -7.64 3.70
C LYS A 152 -12.39 -8.75 3.13
N LYS A 153 -12.63 -9.82 3.89
CA LYS A 153 -13.51 -10.92 3.48
C LYS A 153 -14.97 -10.46 3.30
N ASN A 154 -15.39 -9.45 4.07
CA ASN A 154 -16.75 -8.92 4.03
C ASN A 154 -16.93 -7.77 3.03
N GLN A 155 -15.84 -7.25 2.43
CA GLN A 155 -15.95 -6.17 1.46
C GLN A 155 -16.62 -6.65 0.17
N LYS A 156 -17.60 -5.87 -0.32
CA LYS A 156 -18.29 -6.12 -1.60
C LYS A 156 -17.34 -5.92 -2.79
N TYR A 157 -16.39 -4.97 -2.70
CA TYR A 157 -15.47 -4.62 -3.77
C TYR A 157 -14.00 -4.80 -3.35
N GLN A 158 -13.15 -5.23 -4.28
CA GLN A 158 -11.69 -5.38 -4.09
C GLN A 158 -10.93 -4.42 -5.00
N PHE A 159 -10.99 -3.12 -4.67
CA PHE A 159 -10.21 -2.07 -5.35
C PHE A 159 -8.79 -2.03 -4.79
#